data_AF-A0A524EF92-F1
#
_entry.id   AF-A0A524EF92-F1
#
_cell.length_a   1.000
_cell.length_b   1.000
_cell.length_c   1.000
_cell.angle_alpha   90.00
_cell.angle_beta   90.00
_cell.angle_gamma   90.00
#
_symmetry.space_group_name_H-M   'P 1'
#
loop_
_entity.id
_entity.type
_entity.pdbx_description
1 polymer ?
#
loop_
_entity_poly.entity_id
_entity_poly.type
_entity_poly.pdbx_seq_one_letter_code
_entity_poly.pdbx_strand_id
1 'polypeptide(L)'
;MYSPKKYFFFRCYHCGNWFYTKKLIKTKKCVRCNRTFQFQNAMKFSKLCSGYEAIRMLQELKKREAEETLSKHLKQKSNLSTF
;
A
#
# COMPACT_ATOMS: atom_id res chain seq x y z
N MET A 1 6.58 21.91 17.98
CA MET A 1 6.86 21.67 16.54
C MET A 1 7.19 20.20 16.34
N TYR A 2 6.49 19.48 15.45
CA TYR A 2 6.83 18.08 15.14
C TYR A 2 7.88 18.05 14.03
N SER A 3 9.10 17.61 14.34
CA SER A 3 10.14 17.42 13.33
C SER A 3 9.75 16.30 12.35
N PRO A 4 9.95 16.50 11.04
CA PRO A 4 9.66 15.48 10.04
C PRO A 4 10.52 14.23 10.29
N LYS A 5 9.91 13.06 10.14
CA LYS A 5 10.58 11.75 10.30
C LYS A 5 10.52 10.99 8.99
N LYS A 6 11.49 10.10 8.78
CA LYS A 6 11.49 9.21 7.61
C LYS A 6 10.49 8.08 7.84
N TYR A 7 9.49 8.00 6.97
CA TYR A 7 8.54 6.90 6.92
C TYR A 7 8.79 6.08 5.66
N PHE A 8 8.66 4.76 5.79
CA PHE A 8 8.72 3.81 4.69
C PHE A 8 7.32 3.30 4.42
N PHE A 9 6.85 3.45 3.19
CA PHE A 9 5.58 2.94 2.69
C PHE A 9 5.85 1.72 1.84
N PHE A 10 5.06 0.67 2.02
CA PHE A 10 5.33 -0.60 1.36
C PHE A 10 4.08 -1.44 1.21
N ARG A 11 4.11 -2.29 0.18
CA ARG A 11 2.97 -3.12 -0.24
C ARG A 11 3.23 -4.58 0.11
N CYS A 12 2.23 -5.27 0.66
CA CYS A 12 2.30 -6.73 0.79
C CYS A 12 2.28 -7.35 -0.61
N TYR A 13 3.32 -8.08 -0.99
CA TYR A 13 3.40 -8.71 -2.31
C TYR A 13 2.45 -9.90 -2.50
N HIS A 14 1.76 -10.35 -1.44
CA HIS A 14 0.75 -11.39 -1.55
C HIS A 14 -0.65 -10.88 -1.87
N CYS A 15 -1.06 -9.75 -1.27
CA CYS A 15 -2.45 -9.27 -1.37
C CYS A 15 -2.56 -7.80 -1.76
N GLY A 16 -1.44 -7.13 -1.99
CA GLY A 16 -1.42 -5.73 -2.38
C GLY A 16 -1.66 -4.73 -1.26
N ASN A 17 -1.98 -5.15 -0.02
CA ASN A 17 -2.31 -4.19 1.02
C ASN A 17 -1.11 -3.28 1.38
N TRP A 18 -1.38 -1.97 1.47
CA TRP A 18 -0.40 -0.96 1.86
C TRP A 18 -0.22 -0.84 3.38
N PHE A 19 1.02 -0.55 3.78
CA PHE A 19 1.48 -0.30 5.15
C PHE A 19 2.49 0.84 5.19
N TYR A 20 2.74 1.38 6.39
CA TYR A 20 3.89 2.23 6.65
C TYR A 20 4.63 1.84 7.94
N THR A 21 5.89 2.22 8.05
CA THR A 21 6.70 2.09 9.27
C THR A 21 7.69 3.25 9.39
N LYS A 22 8.02 3.63 10.63
CA LYS A 22 9.10 4.59 10.94
C LYS A 22 10.46 3.91 11.15
N LYS A 23 10.48 2.59 11.28
CA LYS A 23 11.67 1.77 11.54
C LYS A 23 11.97 0.90 10.33
N LEU A 24 13.25 0.67 10.08
CA LEU A 24 13.68 -0.37 9.13
C LEU A 24 13.30 -1.73 9.73
N ILE A 25 12.59 -2.54 8.96
CA ILE A 25 12.13 -3.88 9.37
C ILE A 25 12.60 -4.91 8.35
N LYS A 26 12.86 -6.14 8.80
CA LYS A 26 13.21 -7.26 7.90
C LYS A 26 11.96 -7.94 7.32
N THR A 27 10.95 -8.13 8.15
CA THR A 27 9.70 -8.82 7.80
C THR A 27 8.49 -8.10 8.37
N LYS A 28 7.30 -8.36 7.80
CA LYS A 28 6.01 -7.88 8.32
C LYS A 28 4.95 -8.97 8.17
N LYS A 29 4.15 -9.18 9.22
CA LYS A 29 2.89 -9.93 9.13
C LYS A 29 1.79 -9.04 8.54
N CYS A 30 1.20 -9.45 7.43
CA CYS A 30 0.06 -8.77 6.82
C CYS A 30 -1.21 -9.14 7.56
N VAL A 31 -1.90 -8.17 8.17
CA VAL A 31 -3.16 -8.43 8.89
C VAL A 31 -4.34 -8.74 7.97
N ARG A 32 -4.26 -8.39 6.68
CA ARG A 32 -5.32 -8.63 5.70
C ARG A 32 -5.32 -10.06 5.15
N CYS A 33 -4.15 -10.62 4.82
CA CYS A 33 -4.03 -11.97 4.27
C CYS A 33 -3.38 -12.97 5.23
N ASN A 34 -3.07 -12.54 6.45
CA ASN A 34 -2.43 -13.32 7.52
C ASN A 34 -1.04 -13.93 7.17
N ARG A 35 -0.46 -13.59 6.01
CA ARG A 35 0.87 -14.05 5.59
C ARG A 35 1.97 -13.11 6.07
N THR A 36 3.13 -13.68 6.41
CA THR A 36 4.35 -12.93 6.69
C THR A 36 5.15 -12.77 5.42
N PHE A 37 5.73 -11.59 5.22
CA PHE A 37 6.46 -11.26 4.00
C PHE A 37 7.74 -10.48 4.31
N GLN A 38 8.75 -10.65 3.45
CA GLN A 38 10.04 -9.95 3.58
C GLN A 38 9.92 -8.51 3.07
N PHE A 39 10.37 -7.55 3.87
CA PHE A 39 10.32 -6.14 3.52
C PHE A 39 11.21 -5.81 2.31
N GLN A 40 12.35 -6.50 2.15
CA GLN A 40 13.25 -6.32 1.01
C GLN A 40 12.59 -6.64 -0.34
N ASN A 41 11.67 -7.60 -0.38
CA ASN A 41 10.96 -8.01 -1.60
C ASN A 41 9.68 -7.20 -1.86
N ALA A 42 9.26 -6.37 -0.89
CA ALA A 42 8.09 -5.52 -1.05
C ALA A 42 8.41 -4.32 -1.95
N MET A 43 7.46 -3.98 -2.83
CA MET A 43 7.41 -2.65 -3.45
C MET A 43 7.32 -1.62 -2.34
N LYS A 44 8.25 -0.66 -2.32
CA LYS A 44 8.39 0.30 -1.23
C LYS A 44 9.00 1.61 -1.69
N PHE A 45 8.70 2.67 -0.94
CA PHE A 45 9.35 3.97 -1.06
C PHE A 45 9.46 4.62 0.33
N SER A 46 10.24 5.68 0.44
CA SER A 46 10.38 6.44 1.70
C SER A 46 10.11 7.92 1.51
N LYS A 47 9.56 8.57 2.54
CA LYS A 47 9.31 10.01 2.54
C LYS A 47 9.53 10.62 3.92
N LEU A 48 10.16 11.80 3.94
CA LEU A 48 10.24 12.64 5.14
C LEU A 48 8.92 13.37 5.30
N CYS A 49 8.21 13.12 6.40
CA CYS A 49 6.92 13.73 6.69
C CYS A 49 6.58 13.63 8.18
N SER A 50 5.52 14.33 8.58
CA SER A 50 4.89 14.17 9.90
C SER A 50 4.10 12.85 9.97
N GLY A 51 3.79 12.39 11.19
CA GLY A 51 2.96 11.20 11.37
C GLY A 51 1.55 11.36 10.78
N TYR A 52 0.99 12.57 10.86
CA TYR A 52 -0.32 12.88 10.27
C TYR A 52 -0.30 12.76 8.74
N GLU A 53 0.71 13.31 8.08
CA GLU A 53 0.89 13.17 6.64
C GLU A 53 1.13 11.70 6.23
N ALA A 54 1.84 10.93 7.05
CA ALA A 54 2.03 9.50 6.77
C ALA A 54 0.71 8.72 6.77
N ILE A 55 -0.19 9.03 7.70
CA ILE A 55 -1.53 8.43 7.75
C ILE A 55 -2.35 8.83 6.53
N ARG A 56 -2.37 10.13 6.17
CA ARG A 56 -3.08 10.61 4.97
C ARG A 56 -2.58 9.95 3.70
N MET A 57 -1.26 9.86 3.51
CA MET A 57 -0.68 9.17 2.36
C MET A 57 -1.05 7.69 2.31
N LEU A 58 -1.09 7.00 3.45
CA LEU A 58 -1.53 5.60 3.48
C LEU A 58 -3.00 5.45 3.01
N GLN A 59 -3.88 6.37 3.42
CA GLN A 59 -5.28 6.37 3.00
C GLN A 59 -5.41 6.61 1.49
N GLU A 60 -4.68 7.58 0.95
CA GLU A 60 -4.66 7.87 -0.49
C GLU A 60 -4.17 6.67 -1.31
N LEU A 61 -3.09 6.01 -0.89
CA LEU A 61 -2.57 4.82 -1.56
C LEU A 61 -3.59 3.68 -1.61
N LYS A 62 -4.30 3.44 -0.50
CA LYS A 62 -5.37 2.44 -0.45
C LYS A 62 -6.56 2.80 -1.34
N LYS A 63 -6.92 4.08 -1.41
CA LYS A 63 -8.00 4.56 -2.27
C LYS A 63 -7.67 4.34 -3.75
N ARG A 64 -6.46 4.72 -4.18
CA ARG A 64 -5.98 4.50 -5.56
C ARG A 64 -5.98 3.02 -5.94
N GLU A 65 -5.54 2.14 -5.03
CA GLU A 65 -5.58 0.70 -5.26
C GLU A 65 -7.02 0.18 -5.49
N ALA A 66 -8.00 0.68 -4.72
CA ALA A 66 -9.39 0.33 -4.89
C ALA A 66 -9.97 0.84 -6.23
N GLU A 67 -9.66 2.08 -6.60
CA GLU A 67 -10.06 2.70 -7.87
C GLU A 67 -9.47 1.96 -9.08
N GLU A 68 -8.19 1.57 -9.02
CA GLU A 68 -7.54 0.76 -10.06
C GLU A 68 -8.19 -0.62 -10.19
N THR A 69 -8.52 -1.25 -9.06
CA THR A 69 -9.17 -2.56 -9.03
C THR A 69 -10.58 -2.49 -9.64
N LEU A 70 -11.36 -1.48 -9.25
CA LEU A 70 -12.69 -1.22 -9.80
C LEU A 70 -12.61 -0.95 -11.31
N SER A 71 -11.68 -0.10 -11.73
CA SER A 71 -11.48 0.25 -13.13
C SER A 71 -11.13 -0.98 -13.99
N LYS A 72 -10.30 -1.89 -13.49
CA LYS A 72 -9.97 -3.15 -14.18
C LYS A 72 -11.21 -4.05 -14.32
N HIS A 73 -12.01 -4.15 -13.27
CA HIS A 73 -13.23 -4.96 -13.29
C HIS A 73 -14.27 -4.42 -14.29
N LEU A 74 -14.47 -3.09 -14.33
CA LEU A 74 -15.39 -2.45 -15.27
C LEU A 74 -14.98 -2.69 -16.74
N LYS A 75 -13.68 -2.58 -17.05
CA LYS A 75 -13.14 -2.87 -18.39
C LYS A 75 -13.33 -4.33 -18.81
N GLN A 76 -13.19 -5.27 -17.87
CA GLN A 76 -13.42 -6.69 -18.15
C GLN A 76 -14.91 -6.96 -18.45
N LYS A 77 -15.82 -6.33 -17.70
CA LYS A 77 -17.26 -6.48 -17.91
C LYS A 77 -17.72 -5.93 -19.26
N SER A 78 -17.20 -4.77 -19.69
CA SER A 78 -17.54 -4.18 -21.00
C SER A 78 -17.10 -5.06 -22.18
N ASN A 79 -15.96 -5.75 -22.05
CA ASN A 79 -15.44 -6.64 -23.10
C ASN A 79 -16.20 -7.97 -23.18
N LEU A 80 -16.89 -8.37 -22.11
CA LEU A 80 -17.65 -9.63 -22.07
C LEU A 80 -19.08 -9.46 -22.60
N SER A 81 -19.60 -8.23 -22.63
CA SER A 81 -20.95 -7.89 -23.14
C SER A 81 -21.02 -7.64 -24.65
N THR A 82 -19.96 -7.94 -25.41
CA THR A 82 -19.89 -7.76 -26.87
C THR A 82 -19.87 -9.09 -27.64
N PHE A 83 -20.26 -10.19 -27.00
CA PHE A 83 -20.46 -11.50 -27.63
C PHE A 83 -21.91 -11.96 -27.46
#